data_AF-X1JBN9-F1
#
_entry.id   AF-X1JBN9-F1
#
_cell.length_a   1.000
_cell.length_b   1.000
_cell.length_c   1.000
_cell.angle_alpha   90.00
_cell.angle_beta   90.00
_cell.angle_gamma   90.00
#
_symmetry.space_group_name_H-M   'P 1'
#
loop_
_entity.id
_entity.type
_entity.pdbx_description
1 polymer ?
#
loop_
_entity_poly.entity_id
_entity_poly.type
_entity_poly.pdbx_seq_one_letter_code
_entity_poly.pdbx_strand_id
1 'polypeptide(L)'
;MSIQHFRVALIPFFAAFCLPVFAHPETLVKVKDAEDQLGARVGYIELDLNSGKILESFRPEERFPMMSTFKVLLCGAVLSRIDAG
;
A
#
# COMPACT_ATOMS: atom_id res chain seq x y z
N MET A 1 9.63 50.49 20.79
CA MET A 1 10.58 49.37 20.57
C MET A 1 9.97 48.06 21.09
N SER A 2 8.89 47.54 20.47
CA SER A 2 8.11 46.40 21.02
C SER A 2 7.61 45.42 19.94
N ILE A 3 7.23 45.91 18.76
CA ILE A 3 6.67 45.07 17.68
C ILE A 3 7.72 44.27 16.88
N GLN A 4 8.96 44.76 16.75
CA GLN A 4 10.01 44.06 16.00
C GLN A 4 10.50 42.80 16.71
N HIS A 5 10.62 42.82 18.04
CA HIS A 5 11.03 41.65 18.83
C HIS A 5 10.01 40.52 18.79
N PHE A 6 8.71 40.85 18.74
CA PHE A 6 7.62 39.87 18.63
C PHE A 6 7.67 39.09 17.31
N ARG A 7 8.01 39.77 16.20
CA ARG A 7 8.10 39.16 14.87
C ARG A 7 9.33 38.25 14.72
N VAL A 8 10.44 38.57 15.38
CA VAL A 8 11.68 37.77 15.33
C VAL A 8 11.54 36.47 16.14
N ALA A 9 10.72 36.46 17.20
CA ALA A 9 10.44 35.25 18.00
C ALA A 9 9.40 34.31 17.35
N LEU A 10 8.48 34.84 16.53
CA LEU A 10 7.39 34.07 15.92
C LEU A 10 7.85 33.17 14.75
N ILE A 11 8.87 33.61 14.02
CA ILE A 11 9.43 32.90 12.86
C ILE A 11 10.11 31.57 13.25
N PRO A 12 11.00 31.50 14.26
CA PRO A 12 11.56 30.21 14.69
C PRO A 12 10.50 29.31 15.33
N PHE A 13 9.45 29.88 15.93
CA PHE A 13 8.33 29.12 16.49
C PHE A 13 7.50 28.40 15.41
N PHE A 14 7.23 29.06 14.28
CA PHE A 14 6.57 28.43 13.13
C PHE A 14 7.47 27.45 12.39
N ALA A 15 8.77 27.75 12.25
CA ALA A 15 9.73 26.84 11.61
C ALA A 15 9.92 25.54 12.41
N ALA A 16 9.80 25.58 13.74
CA ALA A 16 9.83 24.40 14.59
C ALA A 16 8.59 23.47 14.43
N PHE A 17 7.49 23.98 13.85
CA PHE A 17 6.28 23.21 13.56
C PHE A 17 6.28 22.56 12.17
N CYS A 18 7.33 22.75 11.36
CA CYS A 18 7.55 21.98 10.14
C CYS A 18 8.03 20.56 10.49
N LEU A 19 7.14 19.77 11.10
CA LEU A 19 7.37 18.33 11.23
C LEU A 19 7.35 17.69 9.84
N PRO A 20 8.17 16.66 9.58
CA PRO A 20 8.08 15.91 8.35
C PRO A 20 6.68 15.30 8.28
N VAL A 21 5.88 15.73 7.30
CA VAL A 21 4.73 14.95 6.86
C VAL A 21 5.32 13.66 6.31
N PHE A 22 5.22 12.59 7.09
CA PHE A 22 5.46 11.26 6.58
C PHE A 22 4.38 11.01 5.53
N ALA A 23 4.80 10.87 4.27
CA ALA A 23 3.97 10.25 3.26
C ALA A 23 3.68 8.83 3.78
N HIS A 24 2.50 8.64 4.37
CA HIS A 24 2.02 7.30 4.66
C HIS A 24 1.99 6.51 3.34
N PRO A 25 2.17 5.18 3.38
CA PRO A 25 1.97 4.36 2.20
C PRO A 25 0.54 4.57 1.68
N GLU A 26 0.39 5.43 0.68
CA GLU A 26 -0.89 5.91 0.13
C GLU A 26 -1.76 4.71 -0.27
N THR A 27 -1.14 3.64 -0.78
CA THR A 27 -1.84 2.45 -1.23
C THR A 27 -2.55 1.71 -0.10
N LEU A 28 -1.88 1.44 1.03
CA LEU A 28 -2.51 0.75 2.17
C LEU A 28 -3.67 1.55 2.79
N VAL A 29 -3.57 2.88 2.79
CA VAL A 29 -4.69 3.73 3.23
C VAL A 29 -5.88 3.53 2.28
N LYS A 30 -5.65 3.58 0.96
CA LYS A 30 -6.72 3.34 -0.03
C LYS A 30 -7.30 1.94 -0.01
N VAL A 31 -6.50 0.92 0.29
CA VAL A 31 -6.98 -0.46 0.45
C VAL A 31 -7.94 -0.57 1.63
N LYS A 32 -7.63 0.09 2.75
CA LYS A 32 -8.54 0.15 3.92
C LYS A 32 -9.79 0.97 3.63
N ASP A 33 -9.64 2.13 2.97
CA ASP A 33 -10.78 2.93 2.52
C ASP A 33 -11.71 2.11 1.61
N ALA A 34 -11.15 1.26 0.73
CA ALA A 34 -11.94 0.37 -0.12
C ALA A 34 -12.67 -0.72 0.66
N GLU A 35 -12.07 -1.26 1.74
CA GLU A 35 -12.73 -2.21 2.65
C GLU A 35 -13.99 -1.58 3.26
N ASP A 36 -13.85 -0.36 3.77
CA ASP A 36 -14.95 0.40 4.39
C ASP A 36 -16.04 0.77 3.37
N GLN A 37 -15.64 1.24 2.18
CA GLN A 37 -16.58 1.61 1.11
C GLN A 37 -17.38 0.42 0.58
N LEU A 38 -16.74 -0.75 0.47
CA LEU A 38 -17.38 -1.96 -0.03
C LEU A 38 -18.20 -2.69 1.03
N GLY A 39 -17.95 -2.42 2.32
CA GLY A 39 -18.53 -3.20 3.42
C GLY A 39 -18.19 -4.69 3.33
N ALA A 40 -17.02 -5.01 2.77
CA ALA A 40 -16.56 -6.37 2.48
C ALA A 40 -15.06 -6.47 2.76
N ARG A 41 -14.53 -7.68 2.91
CA ARG A 41 -13.09 -7.89 3.12
C ARG A 41 -12.30 -7.66 1.84
N VAL A 42 -11.15 -6.99 1.97
CA VAL A 42 -10.21 -6.74 0.86
C VAL A 42 -8.86 -7.37 1.19
N GLY A 43 -8.33 -8.19 0.29
CA GLY A 43 -6.96 -8.72 0.36
C GLY A 43 -6.07 -8.04 -0.69
N TYR A 44 -4.86 -7.65 -0.31
CA TYR A 44 -3.90 -6.95 -1.17
C TYR A 44 -2.48 -7.46 -0.92
N ILE A 45 -1.72 -7.68 -1.99
CA ILE A 45 -0.28 -7.96 -1.95
C ILE A 45 0.37 -7.20 -3.10
N GLU A 46 1.45 -6.49 -2.80
CA GLU A 46 2.37 -5.91 -3.77
C GLU A 46 3.69 -6.66 -3.71
N LEU A 47 4.10 -7.23 -4.84
CA LEU A 47 5.29 -8.08 -4.93
C LEU A 47 6.24 -7.48 -5.97
N ASP A 48 7.48 -7.20 -5.56
CA ASP A 48 8.55 -6.94 -6.52
C ASP A 48 8.92 -8.24 -7.23
N LEU A 49 8.61 -8.31 -8.53
CA LEU A 49 8.87 -9.49 -9.35
C LEU A 49 10.36 -9.80 -9.53
N ASN A 50 11.25 -8.81 -9.39
CA ASN A 50 12.68 -9.04 -9.55
C ASN A 50 13.29 -9.69 -8.29
N SER A 51 12.99 -9.15 -7.11
CA SER A 51 13.55 -9.68 -5.85
C SER A 51 12.67 -10.72 -5.16
N GLY A 52 11.40 -10.86 -5.56
CA GLY A 52 10.41 -11.70 -4.88
C GLY A 52 9.98 -11.16 -3.51
N LYS A 53 10.35 -9.92 -3.16
CA LYS A 53 9.99 -9.32 -1.87
C LYS A 53 8.59 -8.74 -1.92
N ILE A 54 7.83 -8.97 -0.85
CA ILE A 54 6.58 -8.26 -0.61
C ILE A 54 6.94 -6.83 -0.21
N LEU A 55 6.48 -5.86 -1.01
CA LEU A 55 6.66 -4.44 -0.75
C LEU A 55 5.61 -3.95 0.25
N GLU A 56 4.35 -4.30 0.02
CA GLU A 56 3.21 -3.99 0.88
C GLU A 56 2.18 -5.12 0.87
N SER A 57 1.40 -5.26 1.95
CA SER A 57 0.30 -6.24 1.99
C SER A 57 -0.78 -5.86 3.00
N PHE A 58 -1.98 -6.38 2.78
CA PHE A 58 -3.13 -6.29 3.67
C PHE A 58 -3.92 -7.61 3.62
N ARG A 59 -4.14 -8.23 4.79
CA ARG A 59 -4.74 -9.57 4.94
C ARG A 59 -4.09 -10.68 4.05
N PRO A 60 -2.75 -10.79 3.98
CA PRO A 60 -2.08 -11.70 3.04
C PRO A 60 -2.39 -13.19 3.28
N GLU A 61 -2.69 -13.57 4.53
CA GLU A 61 -2.96 -14.97 4.92
C GLU A 61 -4.46 -15.32 4.95
N GLU A 62 -5.34 -14.36 4.70
CA GLU A 62 -6.77 -14.64 4.61
C GLU A 62 -7.12 -15.28 3.26
N ARG A 63 -8.06 -16.24 3.29
CA ARG A 63 -8.50 -16.93 2.09
C ARG A 63 -9.60 -16.14 1.38
N PHE A 64 -9.41 -15.91 0.08
CA PHE A 64 -10.40 -15.31 -0.82
C PHE A 64 -10.78 -16.30 -1.93
N PRO A 65 -12.04 -16.28 -2.43
CA PRO A 65 -12.41 -17.07 -3.60
C PRO A 65 -11.60 -16.66 -4.83
N MET A 66 -10.97 -17.62 -5.51
CA MET A 66 -10.20 -17.34 -6.73
C MET A 66 -11.09 -16.90 -7.91
N MET A 67 -12.37 -17.26 -7.93
CA MET A 67 -13.28 -16.98 -9.05
C MET A 67 -12.68 -17.49 -10.37
N SER A 68 -12.45 -16.63 -11.37
CA SER A 68 -11.78 -17.02 -12.63
C SER A 68 -10.25 -16.87 -12.62
N THR A 69 -9.62 -16.34 -11.56
CA THR A 69 -8.15 -16.19 -11.52
C THR A 69 -7.42 -17.54 -11.50
N PHE A 70 -8.09 -18.61 -11.04
CA PHE A 70 -7.56 -19.98 -11.11
C PHE A 70 -7.21 -20.43 -12.55
N LYS A 71 -7.82 -19.82 -13.58
CA LYS A 71 -7.55 -20.15 -14.98
C LYS A 71 -6.09 -19.93 -15.36
N VAL A 72 -5.41 -18.98 -14.70
CA VAL A 72 -3.97 -18.77 -14.88
C VAL A 72 -3.19 -20.02 -14.46
N LEU A 73 -3.49 -20.56 -13.27
CA LEU A 73 -2.85 -21.79 -12.76
C LEU A 73 -3.22 -23.00 -13.62
N LEU A 74 -4.48 -23.10 -14.06
CA LEU A 74 -4.94 -24.17 -14.96
C LEU A 74 -4.16 -24.15 -16.29
N CYS A 75 -4.07 -23.00 -16.95
CA CYS A 75 -3.32 -22.87 -18.19
C CYS A 75 -1.83 -23.14 -17.97
N GLY A 76 -1.26 -22.70 -16.85
CA GLY A 76 0.11 -23.05 -16.45
C GLY A 76 0.31 -24.56 -16.34
N ALA A 77 -0.63 -25.29 -15.74
CA ALA A 77 -0.59 -26.74 -15.67
C ALA A 77 -0.72 -27.41 -17.05
N VAL A 78 -1.54 -26.86 -17.95
CA VAL A 78 -1.64 -27.33 -19.34
C VAL A 78 -0.32 -27.12 -20.08
N LEU A 79 0.28 -25.93 -19.99
CA LEU A 79 1.58 -25.64 -20.59
C LEU A 79 2.68 -26.56 -20.03
N SER A 80 2.70 -26.79 -18.71
CA SER A 80 3.65 -27.73 -18.10
C SER A 80 3.52 -29.16 -18.63
N ARG A 81 2.32 -29.60 -19.03
CA ARG A 81 2.15 -30.89 -19.72
C ARG A 81 2.71 -30.85 -21.14
N ILE A 82 2.53 -29.74 -21.85
CA ILE A 82 3.10 -29.56 -23.20
C ILE A 82 4.62 -29.58 -23.14
N ASP A 83 5.22 -28.94 -22.13
CA ASP A 83 6.67 -28.92 -21.93
C ASP A 83 7.24 -30.33 -21.63
N ALA A 84 6.42 -31.25 -21.13
CA ALA A 84 6.81 -32.62 -20.82
C ALA A 84 6.73 -33.60 -22.02
N GLY A 85 6.11 -33.18 -23.13
CA GLY A 85 5.84 -34.03 -24.32
C GLY A 85 4.62 -34.93 -24.20
#